data_AF-A0AAV5WSD7-F1
#
_entry.id   AF-A0AAV5WSD7-F1
#
_cell.length_a   1.000
_cell.length_b   1.000
_cell.length_c   1.000
_cell.angle_alpha   90.00
_cell.angle_beta   90.00
_cell.angle_gamma   90.00
#
_symmetry.space_group_name_H-M   'P 1'
#
loop_
_entity.id
_entity.type
_entity.pdbx_description
1 polymer ?
#
loop_
_entity_poly.entity_id
_entity_poly.type
_entity_poly.pdbx_seq_one_letter_code
_entity_poly.pdbx_strand_id
1 'polypeptide(L)'
;MRAFSLFSVSLLLLFLRVVIATPERKSCDGGCGSGSCMDGTCVCPQEFKGTHCEEKCSLNCNTGLCIWRNNTQVCSCDESKWTGPHCEEGLPCATAQCNRGKCQPNNGTLVPFVCICEEGYKGDRCDEPIIDLCIGQSKLQCENDATCENNKCVCKDGFGGGLCEQMVPLLSSYEASNCSTSCAALFADKKCGIICNTAECFYDGLDCNDVLKLTDGLDDDWIQDNAPATRCLGMYGNGQCDRECDIDEYGFDGGDCRKEKMSEAPVYYPITRPELRTLVFTQRNYLMGYLAQVLRAVVSISKTGE
;
A
#
# COMPACT_ATOMS: atom_id res chain seq x y z
N MET A 1 119.95 11.24 8.39
CA MET A 1 121.24 11.30 9.12
C MET A 1 120.97 11.30 10.62
N ARG A 2 121.71 10.45 11.35
CA ARG A 2 121.94 10.38 12.82
C ARG A 2 120.73 10.03 13.70
N ALA A 3 120.65 8.94 14.49
CA ALA A 3 121.59 8.13 15.31
C ALA A 3 121.70 8.58 16.80
N PHE A 4 121.13 7.73 17.69
CA PHE A 4 121.42 7.39 19.11
C PHE A 4 121.19 8.39 20.27
N SER A 5 120.42 7.94 21.29
CA SER A 5 120.93 7.49 22.62
C SER A 5 119.75 7.24 23.60
N LEU A 6 119.40 5.97 23.89
CA LEU A 6 119.63 5.18 25.13
C LEU A 6 118.71 5.45 26.34
N PHE A 7 117.85 4.45 26.57
CA PHE A 7 117.33 3.84 27.80
C PHE A 7 117.25 4.63 29.13
N SER A 8 116.02 4.70 29.66
CA SER A 8 115.72 4.35 31.06
C SER A 8 114.40 3.56 31.08
N VAL A 9 114.43 2.38 31.68
CA VAL A 9 113.30 1.45 31.81
C VAL A 9 112.40 1.96 32.92
N SER A 10 111.14 2.27 32.62
CA SER A 10 110.10 2.34 33.64
C SER A 10 108.83 1.68 33.10
N LEU A 11 108.58 0.47 33.59
CA LEU A 11 107.42 -0.36 33.32
C LEU A 11 106.17 0.35 33.86
N LEU A 12 105.54 1.23 33.06
CA LEU A 12 104.23 1.77 33.36
C LEU A 12 103.21 0.99 32.53
N LEU A 13 102.49 0.09 33.20
CA LEU A 13 101.34 -0.62 32.66
C LEU A 13 100.38 0.38 32.01
N LEU A 14 100.20 0.25 30.69
CA LEU A 14 99.13 0.86 29.93
C LEU A 14 97.79 0.39 30.53
N PHE A 15 97.17 1.19 31.39
CA PHE A 15 95.75 1.04 31.69
C PHE A 15 94.96 1.68 30.55
N LEU A 16 94.68 0.89 29.51
CA LEU A 16 93.63 1.22 28.56
C LEU A 16 92.31 1.31 29.37
N ARG A 17 91.85 2.53 29.66
CA ARG A 17 90.50 2.73 30.17
C ARG A 17 89.53 2.44 29.03
N VAL A 18 89.08 1.19 28.94
CA VAL A 18 87.89 0.85 28.17
C VAL A 18 86.70 1.37 28.97
N VAL A 19 86.21 2.58 28.61
CA VAL A 19 84.90 3.03 29.04
C VAL A 19 83.89 2.27 28.19
N ILE A 20 83.30 1.22 28.75
CA ILE A 20 82.09 0.63 28.17
C ILE A 20 80.99 1.64 28.43
N ALA A 21 80.66 2.45 27.42
CA ALA A 21 79.42 3.22 27.43
C ALA A 21 78.28 2.21 27.34
N THR A 22 77.71 1.82 28.49
CA THR A 22 76.40 1.19 28.49
C THR A 22 75.43 2.20 27.90
N PRO A 23 74.63 1.88 26.87
CA PRO A 23 73.61 2.80 26.42
C PRO A 23 72.75 3.15 27.63
N GLU A 24 72.62 4.44 27.95
CA GLU A 24 71.67 4.89 28.97
C GLU A 24 70.33 4.25 28.63
N ARG A 25 69.75 3.53 29.59
CA ARG A 25 68.38 3.05 29.44
C ARG A 25 67.54 4.31 29.25
N LYS A 26 67.05 4.53 28.03
CA LYS A 26 66.09 5.59 27.76
C LYS A 26 64.89 5.32 28.66
N SER A 27 64.76 6.13 29.70
CA SER A 27 63.75 6.01 30.74
C SER A 27 62.84 7.22 30.60
N CYS A 28 61.53 7.00 30.70
CA CYS A 28 60.58 8.10 30.79
C CYS A 28 60.64 8.68 32.20
N ASP A 29 61.69 9.45 32.49
CA ASP A 29 61.87 10.13 33.78
C ASP A 29 60.73 11.13 33.98
N GLY A 30 60.00 11.01 35.09
CA GLY A 30 58.78 11.78 35.37
C GLY A 30 57.46 11.09 34.99
N GLY A 31 57.49 9.91 34.35
CA GLY A 31 56.31 9.13 33.99
C GLY A 31 55.57 9.67 32.75
N CYS A 32 54.62 8.88 32.22
CA CYS A 32 53.87 9.20 30.98
C CYS A 32 52.40 9.55 31.22
N GLY A 33 52.01 9.90 32.45
CA GLY A 33 50.61 10.21 32.77
C GLY A 33 49.65 9.11 32.34
N SER A 34 48.73 9.43 31.43
CA SER A 34 47.75 8.50 30.83
C SER A 34 48.29 7.65 29.67
N GLY A 35 49.54 7.87 29.25
CA GLY A 35 50.19 7.16 28.15
C GLY A 35 51.17 6.07 28.59
N SER A 36 51.80 5.44 27.61
CA SER A 36 52.72 4.33 27.81
C SER A 36 54.16 4.71 27.44
N CYS A 37 55.13 4.30 28.25
CA CYS A 37 56.54 4.53 27.96
C CYS A 37 57.07 3.48 26.96
N MET A 38 57.54 3.92 25.80
CA MET A 38 58.13 3.08 24.76
C MET A 38 59.51 3.63 24.40
N ASP A 39 60.58 2.87 24.67
CA ASP A 39 61.99 3.26 24.43
C ASP A 39 62.34 4.68 24.96
N GLY A 40 61.86 4.99 26.17
CA GLY A 40 62.04 6.28 26.85
C GLY A 40 61.32 7.47 26.23
N THR A 41 60.38 7.23 25.31
CA THR A 41 59.45 8.24 24.79
C THR A 41 58.03 7.87 25.22
N CYS A 42 57.25 8.84 25.67
CA CYS A 42 55.85 8.61 25.98
C CYS A 42 55.01 8.55 24.70
N VAL A 43 54.25 7.48 24.55
CA VAL A 43 53.23 7.32 23.51
C VAL A 43 51.88 7.64 24.12
N CYS A 44 51.27 8.73 23.66
CA CYS A 44 50.00 9.20 24.19
C CYS A 44 48.80 8.54 23.49
N PRO A 45 47.73 8.23 24.24
CA PRO A 45 46.41 7.94 23.67
C PRO A 45 45.91 9.13 22.84
N GLN A 46 44.95 8.89 21.96
CA GLN A 46 44.49 9.90 21.00
C GLN A 46 43.88 11.14 21.68
N GLU A 47 43.41 11.02 22.92
CA GLU A 47 42.81 12.07 23.73
C GLU A 47 43.86 12.94 24.47
N PHE A 48 45.14 12.58 24.40
CA PHE A 48 46.21 13.25 25.13
C PHE A 48 47.38 13.63 24.22
N LYS A 49 48.12 14.67 24.63
CA LYS A 49 49.32 15.15 23.97
C LYS A 49 50.32 15.64 25.02
N GLY A 50 51.56 15.89 24.60
CA GLY A 50 52.64 16.37 25.46
C GLY A 50 53.76 15.35 25.54
N THR A 51 54.90 15.74 26.12
CA THR A 51 56.05 14.83 26.26
C THR A 51 55.81 13.79 27.36
N HIS A 52 54.85 14.04 28.25
CA HIS A 52 54.40 13.16 29.33
C HIS A 52 52.89 12.90 29.30
N CYS A 53 52.24 13.16 28.16
CA CYS A 53 50.80 13.02 27.95
C CYS A 53 49.93 13.82 28.93
N GLU A 54 50.38 15.02 29.27
CA GLU A 54 49.80 15.93 30.26
C GLU A 54 48.67 16.81 29.71
N GLU A 55 48.62 17.04 28.39
CA GLU A 55 47.62 17.88 27.75
C GLU A 55 46.40 17.05 27.30
N LYS A 56 45.29 17.18 28.04
CA LYS A 56 44.02 16.53 27.71
C LYS A 56 43.22 17.30 26.66
N CYS A 57 42.69 16.60 25.67
CA CYS A 57 41.73 17.13 24.70
C CYS A 57 40.47 17.63 25.41
N SER A 58 40.06 18.87 25.11
CA SER A 58 38.98 19.58 25.82
C SER A 58 37.91 20.17 24.89
N LEU A 59 37.97 19.88 23.58
CA LEU A 59 36.95 20.26 22.60
C LEU A 59 35.61 19.57 22.91
N ASN A 60 34.51 20.32 22.82
CA ASN A 60 33.17 19.75 22.90
C ASN A 60 32.81 19.06 21.58
N CYS A 61 32.57 17.76 21.64
CA CYS A 61 32.22 16.91 20.49
C CYS A 61 30.83 16.28 20.61
N ASN A 62 29.96 16.83 21.47
CA ASN A 62 28.63 16.28 21.76
C ASN A 62 28.69 14.78 22.10
N THR A 63 28.27 13.91 21.17
CA THR A 63 28.26 12.44 21.30
C THR A 63 29.55 11.76 20.82
N GLY A 64 30.46 12.50 20.18
CA GLY A 64 31.74 12.04 19.65
C GLY A 64 32.91 12.17 20.63
N LEU A 65 34.08 11.70 20.19
CA LEU A 65 35.32 11.71 20.98
C LEU A 65 36.24 12.87 20.58
N CYS A 66 36.76 13.59 21.56
CA CYS A 66 37.80 14.61 21.34
C CYS A 66 39.16 13.94 21.20
N ILE A 67 39.84 14.14 20.08
CA ILE A 67 41.18 13.61 19.84
C ILE A 67 42.15 14.69 19.31
N TRP A 68 43.44 14.45 19.48
CA TRP A 68 44.51 15.23 18.88
C TRP A 68 44.88 14.67 17.50
N ARG A 69 44.86 15.54 16.48
CA ARG A 69 45.30 15.23 15.11
C ARG A 69 46.16 16.38 14.60
N ASN A 70 47.39 16.11 14.16
CA ASN A 70 48.33 17.12 13.64
C ASN A 70 48.45 18.38 14.52
N ASN A 71 48.63 18.22 15.83
CA ASN A 71 48.69 19.31 16.81
C ASN A 71 47.41 20.15 16.97
N THR A 72 46.28 19.73 16.40
CA THR A 72 44.96 20.37 16.56
C THR A 72 43.98 19.42 17.24
N GLN A 73 43.03 19.96 18.01
CA GLN A 73 41.95 19.16 18.60
C GLN A 73 40.84 19.02 17.57
N VAL A 74 40.37 17.80 17.34
CA VAL A 74 39.29 17.49 16.38
C VAL A 74 38.33 16.48 17.00
N CYS A 75 37.08 16.51 16.55
CA CYS A 75 36.10 15.51 16.95
C CYS A 75 36.14 14.30 16.03
N SER A 76 36.17 13.11 16.62
CA SER A 76 35.96 11.84 15.96
C SER A 76 34.51 11.41 16.19
N CYS A 77 33.70 11.51 15.15
CA CYS A 77 32.29 11.15 15.19
C CYS A 77 32.08 9.65 14.93
N ASP A 78 30.99 9.09 15.47
CA ASP A 78 30.48 7.80 15.00
C ASP A 78 29.88 8.00 13.60
N GLU A 79 30.64 7.63 12.57
CA GLU A 79 30.27 7.81 11.16
C GLU A 79 29.00 7.07 10.75
N SER A 80 28.42 6.22 11.62
CA SER A 80 27.10 5.61 11.39
C SER A 80 25.94 6.49 11.84
N LYS A 81 26.18 7.52 12.67
CA LYS A 81 25.14 8.31 13.33
C LYS A 81 25.32 9.81 13.26
N TRP A 82 26.55 10.31 13.25
CA TRP A 82 26.83 11.73 13.41
C TRP A 82 27.90 12.22 12.46
N THR A 83 27.78 13.48 12.05
CA THR A 83 28.75 14.21 11.22
C THR A 83 28.84 15.66 11.70
N GLY A 84 29.66 16.45 11.02
CA GLY A 84 29.97 17.84 11.41
C GLY A 84 31.23 17.97 12.27
N PRO A 85 31.77 19.20 12.39
CA PRO A 85 33.02 19.47 13.10
C PRO A 85 32.96 19.16 14.61
N HIS A 86 31.76 19.16 15.20
CA HIS A 86 31.49 18.86 16.60
C HIS A 86 30.54 17.67 16.79
N CYS A 87 30.36 16.83 15.75
CA CYS A 87 29.40 15.71 15.74
C CYS A 87 27.96 16.13 16.09
N GLU A 88 27.56 17.33 15.66
CA GLU A 88 26.29 17.97 15.96
C GLU A 88 25.19 17.61 14.96
N GLU A 89 25.56 17.13 13.77
CA GLU A 89 24.63 16.80 12.70
C GLU A 89 24.35 15.29 12.69
N GLY A 90 23.09 14.92 12.90
CA GLY A 90 22.66 13.52 12.75
C GLY A 90 22.64 13.11 11.29
N LEU A 91 23.22 11.95 10.97
CA LEU A 91 23.09 11.38 9.62
C LEU A 91 21.62 11.03 9.33
N PRO A 92 21.18 11.02 8.07
CA PRO A 92 19.77 10.78 7.72
C PRO A 92 19.18 9.50 8.32
N CYS A 93 19.98 8.44 8.40
CA CYS A 93 19.58 7.16 8.99
C CYS A 93 19.77 7.06 10.51
N ALA A 94 20.40 8.05 11.16
CA ALA A 94 20.65 8.03 12.59
C ALA A 94 19.36 8.14 13.41
N THR A 95 18.36 8.86 12.88
CA THR A 95 17.05 9.07 13.51
C THR A 95 15.90 8.39 12.76
N ALA A 96 16.17 7.76 11.61
CA ALA A 96 15.17 7.08 10.81
C ALA A 96 14.63 5.85 11.54
N GLN A 97 13.30 5.72 11.60
CA GLN A 97 12.64 4.57 12.22
C GLN A 97 12.07 3.65 11.13
N CYS A 98 12.94 2.85 10.52
CA CYS A 98 12.57 1.78 9.59
C CYS A 98 12.30 0.50 10.39
N ASN A 99 11.05 0.27 10.80
CA ASN A 99 10.70 -0.77 11.76
C ASN A 99 11.11 -2.17 11.26
N ARG A 100 10.46 -2.67 10.20
CA ARG A 100 10.82 -3.94 9.54
C ARG A 100 11.46 -3.67 8.21
N GLY A 101 12.60 -2.98 8.26
CA GLY A 101 13.33 -2.58 7.08
C GLY A 101 14.72 -2.04 7.40
N LYS A 102 15.48 -1.74 6.35
CA LYS A 102 16.80 -1.14 6.44
C LYS A 102 16.76 0.29 5.94
N CYS A 103 17.35 1.22 6.70
CA CYS A 103 17.50 2.59 6.24
C CYS A 103 18.65 2.70 5.22
N GLN A 104 18.41 3.42 4.14
CA GLN A 104 19.42 3.81 3.17
C GLN A 104 19.44 5.34 3.00
N PRO A 105 20.62 5.98 3.03
CA PRO A 105 20.73 7.40 2.73
C PRO A 105 20.24 7.70 1.31
N ASN A 106 19.49 8.79 1.15
CA ASN A 106 18.98 9.23 -0.14
C ASN A 106 19.53 10.63 -0.45
N ASN A 107 20.80 10.66 -0.87
CA ASN A 107 21.53 11.91 -1.08
C ASN A 107 21.03 12.61 -2.36
N GLY A 108 20.67 13.89 -2.26
CA GLY A 108 20.31 14.72 -3.41
C GLY A 108 18.80 14.90 -3.64
N THR A 109 17.95 14.40 -2.74
CA THR A 109 16.51 14.60 -2.74
C THR A 109 16.02 15.35 -1.50
N LEU A 110 14.81 15.92 -1.56
CA LEU A 110 14.16 16.57 -0.42
C LEU A 110 13.93 15.62 0.77
N VAL A 111 13.83 14.31 0.49
CA VAL A 111 13.75 13.26 1.53
C VAL A 111 15.16 12.67 1.70
N PRO A 112 15.81 12.83 2.86
CA PRO A 112 17.23 12.54 3.04
C PRO A 112 17.55 11.05 3.26
N PHE A 113 16.54 10.19 3.46
CA PHE A 113 16.68 8.74 3.58
C PHE A 113 15.45 8.01 3.02
N VAL A 114 15.59 6.70 2.80
CA VAL A 114 14.48 5.80 2.46
C VAL A 114 14.58 4.51 3.27
N CYS A 115 13.44 3.95 3.67
CA CYS A 115 13.38 2.63 4.29
C CYS A 115 13.13 1.56 3.21
N ILE A 116 14.00 0.56 3.14
CA ILE A 116 13.81 -0.64 2.32
C ILE A 116 13.15 -1.70 3.18
N CYS A 117 11.88 -2.00 2.91
CA CYS A 117 11.08 -2.91 3.73
C CYS A 117 11.42 -4.38 3.49
N GLU A 118 11.34 -5.17 4.57
CA GLU A 118 11.39 -6.63 4.53
C GLU A 118 10.15 -7.21 3.84
N GLU A 119 10.26 -8.47 3.40
CA GLU A 119 9.16 -9.17 2.75
C GLU A 119 7.91 -9.20 3.66
N GLY A 120 6.75 -8.86 3.08
CA GLY A 120 5.49 -8.79 3.84
C GLY A 120 5.24 -7.46 4.57
N TYR A 121 6.08 -6.43 4.37
CA TYR A 121 5.88 -5.10 4.95
C TYR A 121 6.04 -3.97 3.92
N LYS A 122 5.36 -2.86 4.14
CA LYS A 122 5.36 -1.66 3.28
C LYS A 122 5.21 -0.37 4.10
N GLY A 123 5.16 0.77 3.41
CA GLY A 123 5.05 2.11 3.99
C GLY A 123 6.42 2.76 4.20
N ASP A 124 6.44 4.08 4.37
CA ASP A 124 7.69 4.87 4.49
C ASP A 124 8.57 4.45 5.68
N ARG A 125 7.97 3.77 6.66
CA ARG A 125 8.60 3.28 7.88
C ARG A 125 8.56 1.76 8.04
N CYS A 126 8.07 1.04 7.02
CA CYS A 126 7.95 -0.42 7.04
C CYS A 126 7.18 -0.96 8.25
N ASP A 127 6.14 -0.25 8.67
CA ASP A 127 5.22 -0.59 9.75
C ASP A 127 3.88 -1.16 9.27
N GLU A 128 3.57 -1.03 7.99
CA GLU A 128 2.34 -1.57 7.43
C GLU A 128 2.58 -3.02 6.96
N PRO A 129 1.87 -4.02 7.49
CA PRO A 129 1.91 -5.36 6.93
C PRO A 129 1.28 -5.37 5.53
N ILE A 130 1.91 -6.08 4.60
CA ILE A 130 1.29 -6.47 3.34
C ILE A 130 0.30 -7.59 3.68
N ILE A 131 -0.99 -7.25 3.62
CA ILE A 131 -2.07 -8.21 3.82
C ILE A 131 -2.37 -8.83 2.47
N ASP A 132 -2.09 -10.12 2.32
CA ASP A 132 -2.57 -10.92 1.20
C ASP A 132 -3.89 -11.59 1.62
N LEU A 133 -4.99 -11.05 1.09
CA LEU A 133 -6.34 -11.56 1.29
C LEU A 133 -6.61 -12.81 0.45
N CYS A 134 -5.71 -13.28 -0.41
CA CYS A 134 -5.92 -14.49 -1.21
C CYS A 134 -5.39 -15.76 -0.54
N ILE A 135 -4.60 -15.65 0.53
CA ILE A 135 -4.00 -16.78 1.26
C ILE A 135 -4.22 -16.67 2.78
N GLY A 136 -4.03 -17.79 3.49
CA GLY A 136 -4.09 -17.82 4.96
C GLY A 136 -5.50 -17.81 5.56
N GLN A 137 -5.61 -17.48 6.85
CA GLN A 137 -6.87 -17.52 7.61
C GLN A 137 -7.81 -16.35 7.31
N SER A 138 -7.28 -15.24 6.79
CA SER A 138 -8.05 -14.07 6.35
C SER A 138 -8.35 -14.11 4.84
N LYS A 139 -8.37 -15.31 4.26
CA LYS A 139 -8.60 -15.50 2.84
C LYS A 139 -10.01 -15.05 2.45
N LEU A 140 -10.08 -14.18 1.45
CA LEU A 140 -11.26 -13.76 0.72
C LEU A 140 -11.93 -15.00 0.11
N GLN A 141 -13.16 -15.26 0.54
CA GLN A 141 -13.97 -16.37 0.06
C GLN A 141 -14.73 -15.90 -1.17
N CYS A 142 -14.16 -16.13 -2.34
CA CYS A 142 -14.83 -15.87 -3.60
C CYS A 142 -15.85 -16.98 -3.87
N GLU A 143 -17.07 -16.59 -4.20
CA GLU A 143 -18.18 -17.48 -4.53
C GLU A 143 -18.17 -17.88 -6.02
N ASN A 144 -19.01 -18.84 -6.40
CA ASN A 144 -19.25 -19.22 -7.80
C ASN A 144 -17.97 -19.56 -8.59
N ASP A 145 -17.04 -20.26 -7.96
CA ASP A 145 -15.74 -20.67 -8.51
C ASP A 145 -14.87 -19.50 -9.02
N ALA A 146 -15.04 -18.30 -8.48
CA ALA A 146 -14.20 -17.15 -8.78
C ALA A 146 -12.78 -17.30 -8.22
N THR A 147 -11.82 -16.60 -8.83
CA THR A 147 -10.40 -16.66 -8.44
C THR A 147 -10.03 -15.41 -7.63
N CYS A 148 -9.27 -15.56 -6.55
CA CYS A 148 -8.72 -14.40 -5.83
C CYS A 148 -7.38 -14.00 -6.44
N GLU A 149 -7.27 -12.74 -6.88
CA GLU A 149 -6.04 -12.15 -7.39
C GLU A 149 -5.89 -10.72 -6.88
N ASN A 150 -4.69 -10.32 -6.46
CA ASN A 150 -4.40 -8.96 -5.98
C ASN A 150 -5.42 -8.47 -4.92
N ASN A 151 -5.73 -9.33 -3.94
CA ASN A 151 -6.66 -9.04 -2.85
C ASN A 151 -8.12 -8.75 -3.26
N LYS A 152 -8.55 -9.21 -4.44
CA LYS A 152 -9.93 -9.10 -4.92
C LYS A 152 -10.39 -10.38 -5.62
N CYS A 153 -11.70 -10.62 -5.65
CA CYS A 153 -12.26 -11.70 -6.45
C CYS A 153 -12.36 -11.28 -7.93
N VAL A 154 -11.94 -12.17 -8.82
CA VAL A 154 -12.09 -12.10 -10.27
C VAL A 154 -13.24 -13.03 -10.65
N CYS A 155 -14.37 -12.43 -11.00
CA CYS A 155 -15.60 -13.16 -11.28
C CYS A 155 -15.58 -13.82 -12.65
N LYS A 156 -16.20 -15.00 -12.74
CA LYS A 156 -16.52 -15.62 -14.01
C LYS A 156 -17.66 -14.89 -14.71
N ASP A 157 -17.77 -15.07 -16.02
CA ASP A 157 -18.89 -14.53 -16.79
C ASP A 157 -20.24 -14.96 -16.21
N GLY A 158 -21.17 -14.02 -16.09
CA GLY A 158 -22.46 -14.18 -15.43
C GLY A 158 -22.46 -13.97 -13.91
N PHE A 159 -21.31 -13.60 -13.31
CA PHE A 159 -21.22 -13.28 -11.89
C PHE A 159 -20.59 -11.91 -11.61
N GLY A 160 -21.05 -11.25 -10.54
CA GLY A 160 -20.61 -9.93 -10.09
C GLY A 160 -20.68 -9.79 -8.56
N GLY A 161 -20.35 -8.60 -8.04
CA GLY A 161 -20.23 -8.34 -6.61
C GLY A 161 -18.80 -8.51 -6.08
N GLY A 162 -18.57 -8.04 -4.84
CA GLY A 162 -17.23 -8.02 -4.24
C GLY A 162 -16.64 -9.41 -3.98
N LEU A 163 -17.50 -10.42 -3.80
CA LEU A 163 -17.16 -11.82 -3.64
C LEU A 163 -17.65 -12.69 -4.82
N CYS A 164 -18.11 -12.07 -5.91
CA CYS A 164 -18.74 -12.77 -7.04
C CYS A 164 -20.03 -13.53 -6.68
N GLU A 165 -20.73 -13.07 -5.64
CA GLU A 165 -21.92 -13.70 -5.07
C GLU A 165 -23.21 -13.41 -5.86
N GLN A 166 -23.18 -12.42 -6.75
CA GLN A 166 -24.35 -11.93 -7.47
C GLN A 166 -24.39 -12.51 -8.88
N MET A 167 -25.58 -12.91 -9.34
CA MET A 167 -25.77 -13.24 -10.76
C MET A 167 -26.00 -11.95 -11.54
N VAL A 168 -25.24 -11.77 -12.63
CA VAL A 168 -25.35 -10.64 -13.54
C VAL A 168 -25.58 -11.15 -14.97
N PRO A 169 -26.09 -10.33 -15.90
CA PRO A 169 -26.19 -10.73 -17.31
C PRO A 169 -24.82 -11.13 -17.87
N LEU A 170 -24.80 -12.11 -18.77
CA LEU A 170 -23.58 -12.54 -19.46
C LEU A 170 -23.02 -11.39 -20.29
N LEU A 171 -21.69 -11.33 -20.45
CA LEU A 171 -21.03 -10.32 -21.29
C LEU A 171 -21.57 -10.34 -22.72
N SER A 172 -21.91 -11.53 -23.24
CA SER A 172 -22.52 -11.70 -24.56
C SER A 172 -23.88 -11.00 -24.69
N SER A 173 -24.64 -10.84 -23.62
CA SER A 173 -25.92 -10.12 -23.62
C SER A 173 -25.72 -8.61 -23.79
N TYR A 174 -24.66 -8.05 -23.20
CA TYR A 174 -24.30 -6.64 -23.39
C TYR A 174 -23.85 -6.39 -24.83
N GLU A 175 -22.97 -7.25 -25.36
CA GLU A 175 -22.51 -7.15 -26.75
C GLU A 175 -23.67 -7.25 -27.75
N ALA A 176 -24.58 -8.20 -27.55
CA ALA A 176 -25.76 -8.39 -28.40
C ALA A 176 -26.72 -7.18 -28.37
N SER A 177 -26.75 -6.45 -27.25
CA SER A 177 -27.58 -5.26 -27.07
C SER A 177 -26.84 -3.97 -27.45
N ASN A 178 -25.62 -4.07 -27.99
CA ASN A 178 -24.76 -2.94 -28.34
C ASN A 178 -24.43 -2.03 -27.13
N CYS A 179 -24.34 -2.62 -25.94
CA CYS A 179 -23.90 -1.99 -24.71
C CYS A 179 -22.43 -2.37 -24.37
N SER A 180 -21.73 -1.49 -23.65
CA SER A 180 -20.39 -1.80 -23.14
C SER A 180 -20.43 -2.95 -22.13
N THR A 181 -19.58 -3.96 -22.32
CA THR A 181 -19.42 -5.09 -21.39
C THR A 181 -18.93 -4.67 -20.01
N SER A 182 -18.36 -3.47 -19.88
CA SER A 182 -18.01 -2.88 -18.58
C SER A 182 -19.22 -2.69 -17.67
N CYS A 183 -20.44 -2.55 -18.21
CA CYS A 183 -21.66 -2.41 -17.42
C CYS A 183 -22.01 -3.67 -16.60
N ALA A 184 -21.48 -4.84 -16.97
CA ALA A 184 -21.66 -6.06 -16.18
C ALA A 184 -21.11 -5.94 -14.74
N ALA A 185 -20.05 -5.15 -14.55
CA ALA A 185 -19.46 -4.91 -13.24
C ALA A 185 -20.22 -3.88 -12.38
N LEU A 186 -21.08 -3.09 -13.01
CA LEU A 186 -21.88 -2.04 -12.37
C LEU A 186 -23.33 -2.49 -12.11
N PHE A 187 -23.79 -3.50 -12.85
CA PHE A 187 -25.12 -4.08 -12.70
C PHE A 187 -25.45 -4.46 -11.25
N ALA A 188 -26.46 -3.79 -10.67
CA ALA A 188 -26.98 -4.07 -9.33
C ALA A 188 -25.93 -3.95 -8.19
N ASP A 189 -24.92 -3.10 -8.36
CA ASP A 189 -23.87 -2.79 -7.40
C ASP A 189 -24.31 -1.79 -6.29
N LYS A 190 -25.57 -1.33 -6.32
CA LYS A 190 -26.22 -0.35 -5.43
C LYS A 190 -25.77 1.09 -5.63
N LYS A 191 -25.08 1.40 -6.73
CA LYS A 191 -24.68 2.75 -7.11
C LYS A 191 -25.15 3.01 -8.52
N CYS A 192 -25.97 4.05 -8.68
CA CYS A 192 -26.43 4.45 -9.99
C CYS A 192 -25.27 4.80 -10.95
N GLY A 193 -25.02 3.92 -11.91
CA GLY A 193 -24.17 4.07 -13.08
C GLY A 193 -24.98 4.61 -14.26
N ILE A 194 -25.07 5.94 -14.34
CA ILE A 194 -25.89 6.64 -15.34
C ILE A 194 -25.63 6.22 -16.80
N ILE A 195 -24.41 5.79 -17.14
CA ILE A 195 -24.04 5.34 -18.48
C ILE A 195 -24.64 3.95 -18.78
N CYS A 196 -24.79 3.12 -17.76
CA CYS A 196 -25.35 1.77 -17.86
C CYS A 196 -26.86 1.75 -17.57
N ASN A 197 -27.46 2.89 -17.22
CA ASN A 197 -28.88 3.03 -16.98
C ASN A 197 -29.66 3.20 -18.30
N THR A 198 -29.56 2.23 -19.21
CA THR A 198 -30.31 2.19 -20.47
C THR A 198 -30.92 0.80 -20.65
N ALA A 199 -31.93 0.67 -21.51
CA ALA A 199 -32.55 -0.61 -21.78
C ALA A 199 -31.54 -1.64 -22.32
N GLU A 200 -30.64 -1.20 -23.19
CA GLU A 200 -29.55 -1.99 -23.78
C GLU A 200 -28.53 -2.47 -22.74
N CYS A 201 -28.38 -1.71 -21.65
CA CYS A 201 -27.46 -1.98 -20.55
C CYS A 201 -28.17 -2.52 -19.30
N PHE A 202 -29.42 -3.01 -19.46
CA PHE A 202 -30.23 -3.60 -18.39
C PHE A 202 -30.47 -2.66 -17.18
N TYR A 203 -30.58 -1.36 -17.46
CA TYR A 203 -30.88 -0.31 -16.48
C TYR A 203 -29.98 -0.34 -15.25
N ASP A 204 -28.70 -0.69 -15.44
CA ASP A 204 -27.72 -0.81 -14.37
C ASP A 204 -28.19 -1.70 -13.20
N GLY A 205 -28.97 -2.75 -13.50
CA GLY A 205 -29.54 -3.61 -12.47
C GLY A 205 -30.48 -2.89 -11.50
N LEU A 206 -31.04 -1.76 -11.92
CA LEU A 206 -31.98 -0.91 -11.18
C LEU A 206 -31.36 -0.09 -10.04
N ASP A 207 -30.04 0.10 -10.01
CA ASP A 207 -29.39 0.95 -8.99
C ASP A 207 -29.76 2.43 -9.09
N CYS A 208 -30.22 2.86 -10.25
CA CYS A 208 -30.77 4.19 -10.49
C CYS A 208 -32.26 4.32 -10.14
N ASN A 209 -32.92 3.21 -9.78
CA ASN A 209 -34.34 3.15 -9.43
C ASN A 209 -34.58 3.24 -7.91
N ASP A 210 -33.57 3.68 -7.15
CA ASP A 210 -33.67 3.75 -5.70
C ASP A 210 -34.58 4.93 -5.30
N VAL A 211 -35.89 4.67 -5.31
CA VAL A 211 -36.94 5.48 -4.65
C VAL A 211 -36.64 5.62 -3.14
N LEU A 212 -35.69 4.86 -2.59
CA LEU A 212 -35.26 4.92 -1.20
C LEU A 212 -34.29 6.06 -0.86
N LYS A 213 -33.86 6.89 -1.82
CA LYS A 213 -33.07 8.12 -1.53
C LYS A 213 -33.84 9.43 -1.68
N LEU A 214 -35.14 9.41 -1.94
CA LEU A 214 -35.94 10.62 -2.16
C LEU A 214 -36.43 11.33 -0.88
N THR A 215 -35.98 10.96 0.32
CA THR A 215 -36.36 11.68 1.55
C THR A 215 -35.21 12.33 2.32
N ASP A 216 -33.95 12.19 1.90
CA ASP A 216 -32.82 12.92 2.51
C ASP A 216 -32.17 13.90 1.50
N GLY A 217 -32.99 14.83 1.02
CA GLY A 217 -32.64 16.25 1.04
C GLY A 217 -31.67 16.81 0.00
N LEU A 218 -31.85 16.60 -1.31
CA LEU A 218 -31.24 17.48 -2.33
C LEU A 218 -32.18 17.71 -3.54
N ASP A 219 -32.13 18.96 -4.02
CA ASP A 219 -32.96 19.63 -5.04
C ASP A 219 -33.06 18.95 -6.43
N ASP A 220 -34.19 19.25 -7.08
CA ASP A 220 -34.59 19.00 -8.48
C ASP A 220 -33.49 19.26 -9.53
N ASP A 221 -33.40 18.40 -10.58
CA ASP A 221 -33.45 18.81 -12.01
C ASP A 221 -33.25 17.66 -13.03
N TRP A 222 -32.81 16.46 -12.62
CA TRP A 222 -32.19 15.49 -13.57
C TRP A 222 -33.02 14.23 -13.90
N ILE A 223 -34.26 14.14 -13.41
CA ILE A 223 -35.18 13.04 -13.73
C ILE A 223 -35.95 13.42 -15.00
N GLN A 224 -35.31 13.42 -16.18
CA GLN A 224 -36.04 13.74 -17.41
C GLN A 224 -35.94 12.75 -18.57
N ASP A 225 -34.97 11.82 -18.65
CA ASP A 225 -34.89 10.95 -19.85
C ASP A 225 -35.08 9.43 -19.61
N ASN A 226 -34.95 8.92 -18.38
CA ASN A 226 -35.27 7.51 -18.03
C ASN A 226 -36.45 7.35 -17.04
N ALA A 227 -37.10 8.46 -16.70
CA ALA A 227 -38.22 8.53 -15.78
C ALA A 227 -39.46 7.67 -16.17
N PRO A 228 -39.81 7.48 -17.46
CA PRO A 228 -41.08 6.84 -17.80
C PRO A 228 -41.09 5.34 -17.50
N ALA A 229 -40.07 4.59 -17.92
CA ALA A 229 -40.01 3.13 -17.74
C ALA A 229 -40.01 2.74 -16.26
N THR A 230 -39.21 3.45 -15.47
CA THR A 230 -39.14 3.31 -14.03
C THR A 230 -40.47 3.63 -13.34
N ARG A 231 -41.10 4.76 -13.68
CA ARG A 231 -42.42 5.13 -13.16
C ARG A 231 -43.47 4.06 -13.49
N CYS A 232 -43.41 3.51 -14.70
CA CYS A 232 -44.34 2.47 -15.16
C CYS A 232 -44.19 1.14 -14.41
N LEU A 233 -43.05 0.85 -13.77
CA LEU A 233 -42.93 -0.35 -12.91
C LEU A 233 -43.86 -0.30 -11.69
N GLY A 234 -44.10 0.89 -11.13
CA GLY A 234 -45.04 1.09 -10.03
C GLY A 234 -46.51 1.06 -10.45
N MET A 235 -46.78 1.25 -11.75
CA MET A 235 -48.12 1.24 -12.34
C MET A 235 -48.48 -0.13 -12.93
N TYR A 236 -47.48 -0.95 -13.26
CA TYR A 236 -47.66 -2.23 -13.92
C TYR A 236 -48.66 -3.18 -13.23
N GLY A 237 -49.75 -3.53 -13.93
CA GLY A 237 -50.71 -4.53 -13.46
C GLY A 237 -51.42 -4.12 -12.16
N ASN A 238 -51.62 -2.81 -11.97
CA ASN A 238 -52.32 -2.21 -10.82
C ASN A 238 -53.85 -2.23 -10.97
N GLY A 239 -54.38 -2.64 -12.14
CA GLY A 239 -55.80 -2.69 -12.47
C GLY A 239 -56.39 -1.37 -12.98
N GLN A 240 -55.57 -0.35 -13.22
CA GLN A 240 -55.92 0.94 -13.78
C GLN A 240 -55.19 1.09 -15.11
N CYS A 241 -55.89 1.59 -16.14
CA CYS A 241 -55.25 1.81 -17.44
C CYS A 241 -54.47 3.12 -17.44
N ASP A 242 -53.16 3.02 -17.25
CA ASP A 242 -52.15 4.06 -17.34
C ASP A 242 -51.61 4.12 -18.78
N ARG A 243 -52.30 4.86 -19.65
CA ARG A 243 -52.01 4.91 -21.11
C ARG A 243 -50.58 5.28 -21.48
N GLU A 244 -49.88 6.05 -20.63
CA GLU A 244 -48.48 6.41 -20.85
C GLU A 244 -47.54 5.20 -20.69
N CYS A 245 -48.00 4.15 -19.99
CA CYS A 245 -47.30 2.89 -19.77
C CYS A 245 -47.77 1.77 -20.72
N ASP A 246 -48.83 2.00 -21.52
CA ASP A 246 -49.36 1.04 -22.50
C ASP A 246 -48.60 1.08 -23.84
N ILE A 247 -47.27 1.04 -23.77
CA ILE A 247 -46.38 0.84 -24.92
C ILE A 247 -45.47 -0.36 -24.69
N ASP A 248 -44.90 -0.91 -25.76
CA ASP A 248 -44.08 -2.12 -25.70
C ASP A 248 -42.83 -1.94 -24.84
N GLU A 249 -42.23 -0.75 -24.89
CA GLU A 249 -41.06 -0.37 -24.10
C GLU A 249 -41.32 -0.37 -22.59
N TYR A 250 -42.55 -0.09 -22.17
CA TYR A 250 -42.94 0.04 -20.75
C TYR A 250 -43.76 -1.15 -20.24
N GLY A 251 -43.88 -2.22 -21.04
CA GLY A 251 -44.52 -3.46 -20.64
C GLY A 251 -46.04 -3.47 -20.80
N PHE A 252 -46.60 -2.59 -21.64
CA PHE A 252 -48.04 -2.51 -21.92
C PHE A 252 -48.92 -2.37 -20.67
N ASP A 253 -48.42 -1.64 -19.66
CA ASP A 253 -49.14 -1.40 -18.41
C ASP A 253 -49.63 -2.69 -17.70
N GLY A 254 -48.90 -3.79 -17.88
CA GLY A 254 -49.31 -5.11 -17.36
C GLY A 254 -50.61 -5.65 -17.93
N GLY A 255 -51.09 -5.07 -19.04
CA GLY A 255 -52.35 -5.43 -19.68
C GLY A 255 -53.57 -4.70 -19.13
N ASP A 256 -53.44 -3.75 -18.22
CA ASP A 256 -54.59 -3.06 -17.60
C ASP A 256 -55.42 -2.24 -18.59
N CYS A 257 -54.80 -1.77 -19.68
CA CYS A 257 -55.49 -1.10 -20.78
C CYS A 257 -56.17 -2.04 -21.78
N ARG A 258 -55.89 -3.35 -21.73
CA ARG A 258 -56.37 -4.34 -22.71
C ARG A 258 -57.56 -5.13 -22.15
N LYS A 259 -58.78 -4.72 -22.54
CA LYS A 259 -60.04 -5.37 -22.11
C LYS A 259 -60.47 -6.56 -22.97
N GLU A 260 -59.79 -6.81 -24.10
CA GLU A 260 -60.10 -7.93 -25.01
C GLU A 260 -59.09 -9.07 -24.89
N LYS A 261 -59.55 -10.30 -25.15
CA LYS A 261 -58.71 -11.51 -25.09
C LYS A 261 -57.50 -11.37 -26.03
N MET A 262 -56.31 -11.63 -25.50
CA MET A 262 -55.06 -11.70 -26.26
C MET A 262 -55.24 -12.59 -27.50
N SER A 263 -54.86 -12.11 -28.69
CA SER A 263 -54.99 -12.85 -29.95
C SER A 263 -54.00 -14.01 -30.09
N GLU A 264 -52.98 -14.06 -29.22
CA GLU A 264 -51.92 -15.06 -29.23
C GLU A 264 -51.99 -15.94 -27.98
N ALA A 265 -51.62 -17.21 -28.14
CA ALA A 265 -51.58 -18.16 -27.03
C ALA A 265 -50.44 -17.77 -26.05
N PRO A 266 -50.69 -17.76 -24.73
CA PRO A 266 -49.65 -17.43 -23.76
C PRO A 266 -48.53 -18.47 -23.76
N VAL A 267 -47.29 -18.00 -23.65
CA VAL A 267 -46.10 -18.85 -23.48
C VAL A 267 -45.82 -19.00 -21.99
N TYR A 268 -45.77 -20.24 -21.50
CA TYR A 268 -45.56 -20.53 -20.08
C TYR A 268 -44.10 -20.96 -19.82
N TYR A 269 -43.44 -20.29 -18.87
CA TYR A 269 -42.12 -20.66 -18.38
C TYR A 269 -42.20 -21.14 -16.92
N PRO A 270 -41.79 -22.39 -16.61
CA PRO A 270 -41.87 -22.92 -15.25
C PRO A 270 -40.79 -22.30 -14.35
N ILE A 271 -41.20 -21.80 -13.18
CA ILE A 271 -40.27 -21.33 -12.13
C ILE A 271 -39.78 -22.56 -11.35
N THR A 272 -38.56 -23.01 -11.65
CA THR A 272 -37.98 -24.24 -11.07
C THR A 272 -37.14 -24.01 -9.82
N ARG A 273 -36.79 -22.76 -9.50
CA ARG A 273 -36.02 -22.41 -8.29
C ARG A 273 -36.93 -22.00 -7.11
N PRO A 274 -36.90 -22.72 -5.98
CA PRO A 274 -37.74 -22.43 -4.81
C PRO A 274 -37.46 -21.06 -4.19
N GLU A 275 -36.22 -20.56 -4.26
CA GLU A 275 -35.79 -19.29 -3.66
C GLU A 275 -36.43 -18.08 -4.38
N LEU A 276 -36.75 -18.22 -5.67
CA LEU A 276 -37.46 -17.21 -6.44
C LEU A 276 -38.92 -17.07 -6.00
N ARG A 277 -39.52 -18.07 -5.32
CA ARG A 277 -40.93 -17.99 -4.90
C ARG A 277 -41.14 -16.80 -3.98
N THR A 278 -40.26 -16.57 -3.00
CA THR A 278 -40.42 -15.47 -2.04
C THR A 278 -40.34 -14.10 -2.73
N LEU A 279 -39.39 -13.91 -3.65
CA LEU A 279 -39.23 -12.68 -4.44
C LEU A 279 -40.44 -12.41 -5.34
N VAL A 280 -40.93 -13.47 -5.99
CA VAL A 280 -42.12 -13.45 -6.85
C VAL A 280 -43.39 -13.08 -6.06
N PHE A 281 -43.45 -13.39 -4.76
CA PHE A 281 -44.59 -13.03 -3.90
C PHE A 281 -44.48 -11.62 -3.30
N THR A 282 -43.28 -11.13 -2.94
CA THR A 282 -43.12 -9.82 -2.28
C THR A 282 -42.97 -8.64 -3.25
N GLN A 283 -42.38 -8.86 -4.43
CA GLN A 283 -42.17 -7.83 -5.46
C GLN A 283 -42.82 -8.19 -6.81
N ARG A 284 -43.96 -8.88 -6.76
CA ARG A 284 -44.67 -9.42 -7.93
C ARG A 284 -44.75 -8.44 -9.09
N ASN A 285 -45.36 -7.27 -8.88
CA ASN A 285 -45.67 -6.34 -9.98
C ASN A 285 -44.40 -5.69 -10.54
N TYR A 286 -43.44 -5.37 -9.67
CA TYR A 286 -42.13 -4.84 -10.09
C TYR A 286 -41.36 -5.84 -10.95
N LEU A 287 -41.27 -7.09 -10.50
CA LEU A 287 -40.58 -8.15 -11.24
C LEU A 287 -41.27 -8.45 -12.57
N MET A 288 -42.60 -8.53 -12.59
CA MET A 288 -43.37 -8.76 -13.81
C MET A 288 -43.25 -7.57 -14.77
N GLY A 289 -43.30 -6.34 -14.26
CA GLY A 289 -43.14 -5.13 -15.07
C GLY A 289 -41.74 -5.03 -15.69
N TYR A 290 -40.71 -5.37 -14.91
CA TYR A 290 -39.35 -5.43 -15.43
C TYR A 290 -39.20 -6.48 -16.54
N LEU A 291 -39.68 -7.70 -16.29
CA LEU A 291 -39.68 -8.76 -17.31
C LEU A 291 -40.48 -8.35 -18.54
N ALA A 292 -41.57 -7.61 -18.37
CA ALA A 292 -42.40 -7.13 -19.46
C ALA A 292 -41.70 -6.10 -20.33
N GLN A 293 -40.92 -5.20 -19.73
CA GLN A 293 -40.08 -4.24 -20.44
C GLN A 293 -38.96 -4.94 -21.21
N VAL A 294 -38.29 -5.91 -20.59
CA VAL A 294 -37.21 -6.71 -21.22
C VAL A 294 -37.75 -7.55 -22.37
N LEU A 295 -38.88 -8.23 -22.17
CA LEU A 295 -39.47 -9.15 -23.15
C LEU A 295 -40.34 -8.44 -24.19
N ARG A 296 -40.61 -7.13 -24.01
CA ARG A 296 -41.59 -6.35 -24.79
C ARG A 296 -42.93 -7.07 -24.92
N ALA A 297 -43.40 -7.60 -23.80
CA ALA A 297 -44.59 -8.44 -23.74
C ALA A 297 -45.28 -8.28 -22.39
N VAL A 298 -46.58 -8.55 -22.32
CA VAL A 298 -47.27 -8.61 -21.02
C VAL A 298 -46.83 -9.87 -20.29
N VAL A 299 -46.20 -9.70 -19.13
CA VAL A 299 -45.76 -10.79 -18.27
C VAL A 299 -46.65 -10.85 -17.03
N SER A 300 -47.15 -12.03 -16.71
CA SER A 300 -47.95 -12.25 -15.51
C SER A 300 -47.67 -13.63 -14.93
N ILE A 301 -47.94 -13.77 -13.63
CA ILE A 301 -47.88 -15.07 -12.96
C ILE A 301 -49.23 -15.76 -13.13
N SER A 302 -49.24 -16.87 -13.87
CA SER A 302 -50.37 -17.80 -13.88
C SER A 302 -50.28 -18.76 -12.69
N LYS A 303 -51.42 -19.00 -12.03
CA LYS A 303 -51.58 -20.12 -11.10
C LYS A 303 -51.83 -21.38 -11.93
N THR A 304 -50.75 -21.97 -12.45
CA THR A 304 -50.72 -23.31 -13.08
C THR A 304 -51.75 -23.57 -14.19
N GLY A 305 -51.30 -23.54 -15.45
CA GLY A 305 -51.77 -24.46 -16.50
C GLY A 305 -53.22 -24.40 -16.96
N GLU A 306 -53.92 -23.30 -16.77
CA GLU A 306 -55.17 -22.95 -17.46
C GLU A 306 -55.04 -21.59 -18.16
#